data_AF-A0A1X7JGT3-F1
#
_entry.id   AF-A0A1X7JGT3-F1
#
_cell.length_a   1.000
_cell.length_b   1.000
_cell.length_c   1.000
_cell.angle_alpha   90.00
_cell.angle_beta   90.00
_cell.angle_gamma   90.00
#
_symmetry.space_group_name_H-M   'P 1'
#
loop_
_entity.id
_entity.type
_entity.pdbx_description
1 polymer ?
#
loop_
_entity_poly.entity_id
_entity_poly.type
_entity_poly.pdbx_seq_one_letter_code
_entity_poly.pdbx_strand_id
1 'polypeptide(L)'
;MKKLALHWRILIGMLLGVLFGVLMLYISGGKLFIQNWINPFGIIFINLLKLIAIPLILASIIKGISDLKDIAQFKTIGVRSVTLFITTTIAAICIGLLLVNVFTPGKGISEETVSRITNEFVGRQGVQSKLAEASVQKESPPLQFLLDMVPENVFSAMSDNKLMLQVIFFSVFLGVSMLLIGEAKAKPLKSLFDSLNDAVLKMVDIIMVTAPFAVFALLANVVASSGDPDLLLALVKYAGVVILGLFLMIVFYCTVLTLVTGKNPIWFLKAISPAQLLAFSTSSSAATLPVTMERVENQLGVDKEVASFVLPVGATINMDGTSLYQGVAAVFIS
;
A
#
# COMPACT_ATOMS: atom_id res chain seq x y z
N MET A 1 5.48 21.03 -27.51
CA MET A 1 4.25 20.48 -26.90
C MET A 1 4.53 20.18 -25.43
N LYS A 2 3.78 20.76 -24.48
CA LYS A 2 3.99 20.48 -23.05
C LYS A 2 3.71 18.98 -22.80
N LYS A 3 4.71 18.23 -22.29
CA LYS A 3 4.51 16.82 -21.93
C LYS A 3 3.40 16.74 -20.87
N LEU A 4 2.37 15.93 -21.12
CA LEU A 4 1.29 15.67 -20.16
C LEU A 4 1.88 15.18 -18.83
N ALA A 5 1.38 15.72 -17.71
CA ALA A 5 1.83 15.30 -16.39
C ALA A 5 1.54 13.81 -16.17
N LEU A 6 2.40 13.14 -15.39
CA LEU A 6 2.36 11.68 -15.22
C LEU A 6 1.01 11.16 -14.73
N HIS A 7 0.38 11.85 -13.79
CA HIS A 7 -0.94 11.46 -13.28
C HIS A 7 -2.01 11.42 -14.38
N TRP A 8 -2.00 12.35 -15.33
CA TRP A 8 -2.94 12.31 -16.47
C TRP A 8 -2.67 11.13 -17.37
N ARG A 9 -1.41 10.78 -17.61
CA ARG A 9 -1.05 9.59 -18.40
C ARG A 9 -1.54 8.32 -17.72
N ILE A 10 -1.39 8.21 -16.40
CA ILE A 10 -1.89 7.06 -15.63
C ILE A 10 -3.42 7.00 -15.65
N LEU A 11 -4.12 8.13 -15.48
CA LEU A 11 -5.58 8.20 -15.56
C LEU A 11 -6.11 7.74 -16.93
N ILE A 12 -5.46 8.16 -18.01
CA ILE A 12 -5.79 7.74 -19.37
C ILE A 12 -5.56 6.23 -19.52
N GLY A 13 -4.41 5.71 -19.06
CA GLY A 13 -4.11 4.28 -19.07
C GLY A 13 -5.15 3.46 -18.31
N MET A 14 -5.58 3.94 -17.14
CA MET A 14 -6.63 3.33 -16.34
C MET A 14 -7.97 3.28 -17.08
N LEU A 15 -8.44 4.42 -17.61
CA LEU A 15 -9.70 4.49 -18.34
C LEU A 15 -9.70 3.55 -19.55
N LEU A 16 -8.62 3.60 -20.34
CA LEU A 16 -8.47 2.73 -21.51
C LEU A 16 -8.40 1.26 -21.13
N GLY A 17 -7.73 0.91 -20.03
CA GLY A 17 -7.62 -0.47 -19.54
C GLY A 17 -8.97 -1.05 -19.17
N VAL A 18 -9.80 -0.27 -18.46
CA VAL A 18 -11.16 -0.66 -18.11
C VAL A 18 -12.02 -0.86 -19.37
N LEU A 19 -12.04 0.13 -20.28
CA LEU A 19 -12.83 0.05 -21.52
C LEU A 19 -12.40 -1.15 -22.39
N PHE A 20 -11.10 -1.37 -22.51
CA PHE A 20 -10.55 -2.51 -23.24
C PHE A 20 -10.91 -3.84 -22.58
N GLY A 21 -10.82 -3.92 -21.24
CA GLY A 21 -11.25 -5.08 -20.47
C GLY A 21 -12.72 -5.44 -20.71
N VAL A 22 -13.62 -4.45 -20.62
CA VAL A 22 -15.06 -4.64 -20.89
C VAL A 22 -15.30 -5.10 -22.33
N LEU A 23 -14.67 -4.44 -23.31
CA LEU A 23 -14.83 -4.81 -24.72
C LEU A 23 -14.40 -6.26 -24.99
N MET A 24 -13.32 -6.70 -24.37
CA MET A 24 -12.81 -8.07 -24.51
C MET A 24 -13.64 -9.14 -23.79
N LEU A 25 -14.58 -8.75 -22.92
CA LEU A 25 -15.57 -9.69 -22.37
C LEU A 25 -16.61 -10.11 -23.42
N TYR A 26 -16.90 -9.24 -24.39
CA TYR A 26 -17.86 -9.53 -25.47
C TYR A 26 -17.22 -10.25 -26.67
N ILE A 27 -15.89 -10.39 -26.67
CA ILE A 27 -15.14 -11.06 -27.73
C ILE A 27 -14.81 -12.49 -27.29
N SER A 28 -15.14 -13.48 -28.12
CA SER A 28 -14.78 -14.87 -27.86
C SER A 28 -13.26 -15.02 -27.72
N GLY A 29 -12.80 -15.55 -26.58
CA GLY A 29 -11.38 -15.68 -26.25
C GLY A 29 -10.70 -14.40 -25.76
N GLY A 30 -11.40 -13.26 -25.65
CA GLY A 30 -10.82 -11.98 -25.26
C GLY A 30 -10.23 -11.98 -23.84
N LYS A 31 -10.85 -12.70 -22.90
CA LYS A 31 -10.30 -12.93 -21.55
C LYS A 31 -8.93 -13.62 -21.60
N LEU A 32 -8.80 -14.70 -22.37
CA LEU A 32 -7.54 -15.44 -22.52
C LEU A 32 -6.47 -14.58 -23.20
N PHE A 33 -6.86 -13.75 -24.17
CA PHE A 33 -5.93 -12.81 -24.80
C PHE A 33 -5.37 -11.82 -23.78
N ILE A 34 -6.23 -11.19 -22.97
CA ILE A 34 -5.78 -10.26 -21.92
C ILE A 34 -4.83 -10.96 -20.96
N GLN A 35 -5.19 -12.16 -20.48
CA GLN A 35 -4.39 -12.90 -19.51
C GLN A 35 -3.00 -13.27 -20.06
N ASN A 36 -2.92 -13.68 -21.33
CA ASN A 36 -1.68 -14.20 -21.90
C ASN A 36 -0.79 -13.11 -22.53
N TRP A 37 -1.36 -12.02 -23.04
CA TRP A 37 -0.63 -11.04 -23.86
C TRP A 37 -0.60 -9.64 -23.28
N ILE A 38 -1.55 -9.29 -22.41
CA ILE A 38 -1.64 -7.94 -21.84
C ILE A 38 -1.17 -7.94 -20.39
N ASN A 39 -1.74 -8.81 -19.56
CA ASN A 39 -1.42 -8.92 -18.13
C ASN A 39 0.07 -9.13 -17.82
N PRO A 40 0.89 -9.85 -18.61
CA PRO A 40 2.31 -10.01 -18.33
C PRO A 40 3.05 -8.67 -18.18
N PHE A 41 2.68 -7.64 -18.94
CA PHE A 41 3.27 -6.29 -18.80
C PHE A 41 2.94 -5.66 -17.43
N GLY A 42 1.73 -5.88 -16.92
CA GLY A 42 1.34 -5.49 -15.58
C GLY A 42 2.13 -6.24 -14.50
N ILE A 43 2.31 -7.55 -14.66
CA ILE A 43 3.09 -8.38 -13.73
C ILE A 43 4.56 -7.95 -13.71
N ILE A 44 5.19 -7.74 -14.87
CA ILE A 44 6.57 -7.25 -14.97
C ILE A 44 6.72 -5.95 -14.20
N PHE A 45 5.79 -5.02 -14.37
CA PHE A 45 5.82 -3.75 -13.67
C PHE A 45 5.68 -3.90 -12.15
N ILE A 46 4.77 -4.75 -11.66
CA ILE A 46 4.67 -5.06 -10.23
C ILE A 46 5.98 -5.67 -9.72
N ASN A 47 6.60 -6.57 -10.48
CA ASN A 47 7.87 -7.20 -10.10
C ASN A 47 9.01 -6.17 -10.02
N LEU A 48 9.07 -5.21 -10.95
CA LEU A 48 10.04 -4.10 -10.90
C LEU A 48 9.86 -3.24 -9.64
N LEU A 49 8.63 -2.95 -9.24
CA LEU A 49 8.34 -2.20 -8.02
C LEU A 49 8.70 -3.00 -6.75
N LYS A 50 8.43 -4.31 -6.73
CA LYS A 50 8.84 -5.19 -5.62
C LYS A 50 10.36 -5.34 -5.54
N LEU A 51 11.05 -5.38 -6.69
CA LEU A 51 12.50 -5.50 -6.76
C LEU A 51 13.21 -4.34 -6.07
N ILE A 52 12.71 -3.12 -6.24
CA ILE A 52 13.34 -1.91 -5.69
C ILE A 52 12.91 -1.61 -4.25
N ALA A 53 11.83 -2.23 -3.75
CA ALA A 53 11.25 -1.92 -2.44
C ALA A 53 12.24 -2.14 -1.29
N ILE A 54 12.83 -3.34 -1.19
CA ILE A 54 13.76 -3.67 -0.10
C ILE A 54 15.04 -2.83 -0.14
N PRO A 55 15.77 -2.71 -1.29
CA PRO A 55 16.93 -1.83 -1.38
C PRO A 55 16.62 -0.38 -0.99
N LEU A 56 15.47 0.14 -1.42
CA LEU A 56 15.08 1.51 -1.10
C LEU A 56 14.84 1.68 0.39
N ILE A 57 14.04 0.80 1.01
CA ILE A 57 13.72 0.87 2.45
C ILE A 57 14.99 0.86 3.28
N LEU A 58 15.88 -0.10 2.98
CA LEU A 58 17.15 -0.24 3.68
C LEU A 58 17.98 1.04 3.58
N ALA A 59 18.19 1.53 2.35
CA ALA A 59 19.00 2.71 2.11
C ALA A 59 18.38 3.98 2.70
N SER A 60 17.08 4.18 2.50
CA SER A 60 16.36 5.38 2.92
C SER A 60 16.30 5.47 4.44
N ILE A 61 15.90 4.40 5.14
CA ILE A 61 15.78 4.42 6.60
C ILE A 61 17.15 4.66 7.23
N ILE A 62 18.18 3.94 6.78
CA ILE A 62 19.53 4.08 7.34
C ILE A 62 20.05 5.50 7.09
N LYS A 63 19.92 6.01 5.86
CA LYS A 63 20.24 7.39 5.50
C LYS A 63 19.52 8.37 6.42
N GLY A 64 18.19 8.33 6.44
CA GLY A 64 17.35 9.26 7.17
C GLY A 64 17.60 9.27 8.68
N ILE A 65 17.92 8.13 9.28
CA ILE A 65 18.30 8.09 10.71
C ILE A 65 19.73 8.59 10.91
N SER A 66 20.67 8.21 10.03
CA SER A 66 22.08 8.63 10.14
C SER A 66 22.32 10.12 9.84
N ASP A 67 21.33 10.80 9.26
CA ASP A 67 21.32 12.26 9.06
C ASP A 67 20.86 13.03 10.31
N LEU A 68 20.23 12.35 11.28
CA LEU A 68 19.82 12.97 12.53
C LEU A 68 21.03 13.31 13.40
N LYS A 69 21.02 14.51 14.01
CA LYS A 69 22.11 14.97 14.88
C LYS A 69 22.11 14.28 16.25
N ASP A 70 20.96 13.84 16.71
CA ASP A 70 20.78 13.19 18.01
C ASP A 70 19.59 12.21 18.01
N ILE A 71 19.58 11.32 19.00
CA ILE A 71 18.54 10.29 19.18
C ILE A 71 17.20 10.88 19.64
N ALA A 72 17.20 12.08 20.24
CA ALA A 72 15.97 12.71 20.74
C ALA A 72 15.05 13.14 19.59
N GLN A 73 15.63 13.58 18.47
CA GLN A 73 14.89 13.86 17.24
C GLN A 73 14.23 12.58 16.69
N PHE A 74 14.97 11.47 16.62
CA PHE A 74 14.42 10.17 16.21
C PHE A 74 13.23 9.75 17.08
N LYS A 75 13.39 9.82 18.41
CA LYS A 75 12.31 9.50 19.36
C LYS A 75 11.05 10.34 19.09
N THR A 76 11.22 11.63 18.83
CA THR A 76 10.11 12.55 18.59
C THR A 76 9.35 12.19 17.30
N ILE A 77 10.08 11.91 16.21
CA ILE A 77 9.49 11.45 14.94
C ILE A 77 8.74 10.12 15.15
N GLY A 78 9.38 9.17 15.83
CA GLY A 78 8.81 7.85 16.12
C GLY A 78 7.50 7.93 16.89
N VAL A 79 7.49 8.59 18.04
CA VAL A 79 6.31 8.70 18.91
C VAL A 79 5.17 9.43 18.19
N ARG A 80 5.44 10.56 17.52
CA ARG A 80 4.40 11.29 16.76
C ARG A 80 3.78 10.43 15.67
N SER A 81 4.59 9.64 14.96
CA SER A 81 4.13 8.78 13.87
C SER A 81 3.26 7.65 14.38
N VAL A 82 3.68 6.95 15.45
CA VAL A 82 2.89 5.87 16.06
C VAL A 82 1.58 6.40 16.62
N THR A 83 1.59 7.53 17.33
CA THR A 83 0.36 8.16 17.83
C THR A 83 -0.57 8.55 16.69
N LEU A 84 -0.03 9.09 15.60
CA LEU A 84 -0.82 9.41 14.41
C LEU A 84 -1.47 8.15 13.83
N PHE A 85 -0.71 7.09 13.56
CA PHE A 85 -1.22 5.84 13.00
C PHE A 85 -2.32 5.21 13.85
N ILE A 86 -2.10 5.09 15.17
CA ILE A 86 -3.14 4.56 16.08
C ILE A 86 -4.41 5.40 16.01
N THR A 87 -4.27 6.74 16.02
CA THR A 87 -5.42 7.64 15.99
C THR A 87 -6.19 7.54 14.67
N THR A 88 -5.49 7.48 13.54
CA THR A 88 -6.13 7.38 12.22
C THR A 88 -6.75 6.01 11.99
N THR A 89 -6.15 4.94 12.49
CA THR A 89 -6.74 3.59 12.46
C THR A 89 -8.02 3.51 13.29
N ILE A 90 -8.04 4.10 14.49
CA ILE A 90 -9.26 4.17 15.32
C ILE A 90 -10.36 4.94 14.57
N ALA A 91 -10.03 6.08 13.97
CA ALA A 91 -10.99 6.85 13.17
C ALA A 91 -11.54 6.03 11.98
N ALA A 92 -10.68 5.28 11.29
CA ALA A 92 -11.07 4.42 10.16
C ALA A 92 -12.03 3.30 10.59
N ILE A 93 -11.76 2.65 11.73
CA ILE A 93 -12.65 1.64 12.31
C ILE A 93 -14.00 2.26 12.69
N CYS A 94 -14.00 3.42 13.36
CA CYS A 94 -15.23 4.11 13.72
C CYS A 94 -16.07 4.48 12.49
N ILE A 95 -15.45 4.99 11.42
CA ILE A 95 -16.15 5.29 10.16
C ILE A 95 -16.73 4.02 9.53
N GLY A 96 -15.93 2.94 9.45
CA GLY A 96 -16.38 1.67 8.90
C GLY A 96 -17.57 1.09 9.66
N LEU A 97 -17.48 1.02 10.99
CA LEU A 97 -18.55 0.54 11.87
C LEU A 97 -19.79 1.42 11.79
N LEU A 98 -19.64 2.75 11.74
CA LEU A 98 -20.78 3.65 11.58
C LEU A 98 -21.51 3.39 10.26
N LEU A 99 -20.77 3.33 9.15
CA LEU A 99 -21.36 3.15 7.83
C LEU A 99 -22.05 1.80 7.67
N VAL A 100 -21.44 0.70 8.12
CA VAL A 100 -22.06 -0.63 7.99
C VAL A 100 -23.33 -0.74 8.83
N ASN A 101 -23.38 -0.10 10.01
CA ASN A 101 -24.58 -0.09 10.84
C ASN A 101 -25.70 0.82 10.29
N VAL A 102 -25.35 1.89 9.58
CA VAL A 102 -26.33 2.79 8.93
C VAL A 102 -26.91 2.16 7.66
N PHE A 103 -26.06 1.62 6.78
CA PHE A 103 -26.48 1.12 5.48
C PHE A 103 -26.89 -0.36 5.51
N THR A 104 -26.40 -1.14 6.47
CA THR A 104 -26.68 -2.58 6.64
C THR A 104 -26.65 -3.36 5.32
N PRO A 105 -25.50 -3.35 4.59
CA PRO A 105 -25.43 -3.87 3.23
C PRO A 105 -25.76 -5.37 3.10
N GLY A 106 -25.72 -6.13 4.21
CA GLY A 106 -26.08 -7.56 4.25
C GLY A 106 -27.57 -7.85 4.29
N LYS A 107 -28.42 -6.86 4.63
CA LYS A 107 -29.87 -7.07 4.69
C LYS A 107 -30.44 -7.35 3.29
N GLY A 108 -31.09 -8.49 3.15
CA GLY A 108 -31.72 -8.93 1.89
C GLY A 108 -30.88 -9.90 1.06
N ILE A 109 -29.73 -10.35 1.55
CA ILE A 109 -29.00 -11.48 0.98
C ILE A 109 -29.59 -12.77 1.57
N SER A 110 -30.08 -13.68 0.74
CA SER A 110 -30.60 -14.96 1.21
C SER A 110 -29.48 -15.84 1.76
N GLU A 111 -29.77 -16.65 2.78
CA GLU A 111 -28.82 -17.63 3.32
C GLU A 111 -28.28 -18.57 2.22
N GLU A 112 -29.13 -18.94 1.26
CA GLU A 112 -28.76 -19.73 0.09
C GLU A 112 -27.68 -19.06 -0.76
N THR A 113 -27.74 -17.73 -0.93
CA THR A 113 -26.70 -16.94 -1.64
C THR A 113 -25.39 -16.93 -0.85
N VAL A 114 -25.46 -16.77 0.47
CA VAL A 114 -24.27 -16.82 1.35
C VAL A 114 -23.61 -18.19 1.30
N SER A 115 -24.39 -19.28 1.37
CA SER A 115 -23.87 -20.65 1.28
C SER A 115 -23.26 -20.94 -0.09
N ARG A 116 -23.86 -20.46 -1.19
CA ARG A 116 -23.30 -20.61 -2.54
C ARG A 116 -21.95 -19.90 -2.69
N ILE A 117 -21.85 -18.64 -2.27
CA ILE A 117 -20.59 -17.87 -2.28
C ILE A 117 -19.54 -18.56 -1.41
N THR A 118 -19.93 -18.99 -0.21
CA THR A 118 -19.01 -19.68 0.70
C THR A 118 -18.45 -20.95 0.06
N ASN A 119 -19.30 -21.80 -0.50
CA ASN A 119 -18.86 -23.06 -1.11
C ASN A 119 -18.00 -22.87 -2.37
N GLU A 120 -18.26 -21.83 -3.17
CA GLU A 120 -17.49 -21.53 -4.39
C GLU A 120 -16.07 -21.01 -4.07
N PHE A 121 -15.89 -20.32 -2.94
CA PHE A 121 -14.62 -19.67 -2.59
C PHE A 121 -13.82 -20.42 -1.51
N VAL A 122 -14.45 -21.17 -0.60
CA VAL A 122 -13.77 -21.91 0.48
C VAL A 122 -12.78 -22.95 -0.05
N GLY A 123 -13.10 -23.59 -1.18
CA GLY A 123 -12.21 -24.56 -1.83
C GLY A 123 -11.02 -23.94 -2.59
N ARG A 124 -10.96 -22.61 -2.72
CA ARG A 124 -9.85 -21.95 -3.43
C ARG A 124 -8.62 -21.93 -2.52
N GLN A 125 -7.48 -22.37 -3.05
CA GLN A 125 -6.21 -22.47 -2.33
C GLN A 125 -5.82 -21.17 -1.58
N GLY A 126 -6.13 -19.99 -2.15
CA GLY A 126 -5.86 -18.70 -1.53
C GLY A 126 -6.77 -18.32 -0.34
N VAL A 127 -7.94 -18.96 -0.20
CA VAL A 127 -8.81 -18.80 0.98
C VAL A 127 -8.36 -19.76 2.08
N GLN A 128 -8.05 -21.00 1.71
CA GLN A 128 -7.58 -22.02 2.65
C GLN A 128 -6.25 -21.62 3.33
N SER A 129 -5.30 -21.02 2.59
CA SER A 129 -4.06 -20.52 3.18
C SER A 129 -4.29 -19.41 4.20
N LYS A 130 -5.21 -18.48 3.91
CA LYS A 130 -5.56 -17.38 4.82
C LYS A 130 -6.30 -17.85 6.07
N LEU A 131 -7.14 -18.89 5.95
CA LEU A 131 -7.79 -19.51 7.09
C LEU A 131 -6.79 -20.18 8.02
N ALA A 132 -5.79 -20.88 7.46
CA ALA A 132 -4.71 -21.49 8.23
C ALA A 132 -3.85 -20.43 8.95
N GLU A 133 -3.47 -19.35 8.26
CA GLU A 133 -2.76 -18.21 8.87
C GLU A 133 -3.59 -17.59 10.02
N ALA A 134 -4.90 -17.40 9.82
CA ALA A 134 -5.79 -16.85 10.85
C ALA A 134 -5.93 -17.75 12.08
N SER A 135 -5.98 -19.08 11.91
CA SER A 135 -6.01 -20.01 13.06
C SER A 135 -4.72 -19.96 13.87
N VAL A 136 -3.56 -19.91 13.20
CA VAL A 136 -2.26 -19.76 13.87
C VAL A 136 -2.19 -18.43 14.62
N GLN A 137 -2.66 -17.35 14.01
CA GLN A 137 -2.72 -16.02 14.65
C GLN A 137 -3.60 -16.02 15.91
N LYS A 138 -4.73 -16.73 15.90
CA LYS A 138 -5.67 -16.80 17.04
C LYS A 138 -5.07 -17.51 18.26
N GLU A 139 -4.19 -18.48 18.02
CA GLU A 139 -3.47 -19.23 19.05
C GLU A 139 -2.15 -18.54 19.48
N SER A 140 -1.75 -17.49 18.78
CA SER A 140 -0.49 -16.79 19.04
C SER A 140 -0.56 -15.94 20.32
N PRO A 141 0.53 -15.88 21.10
CA PRO A 141 0.62 -15.00 22.27
C PRO A 141 0.38 -13.53 21.92
N PRO A 142 -0.17 -12.70 22.84
CA PRO A 142 -0.44 -11.27 22.57
C PRO A 142 0.78 -10.45 22.13
N LEU A 143 1.99 -10.87 22.52
CA LEU A 143 3.24 -10.20 22.18
C LEU A 143 3.99 -10.86 21.01
N GLN A 144 3.40 -11.86 20.35
CA GLN A 144 4.06 -12.60 19.25
C GLN A 144 4.52 -11.66 18.13
N PHE A 145 3.72 -10.65 17.79
CA PHE A 145 4.08 -9.66 16.77
C PHE A 145 5.36 -8.87 17.10
N LEU A 146 5.69 -8.68 18.38
CA LEU A 146 6.95 -8.03 18.79
C LEU A 146 8.15 -8.96 18.60
N LEU A 147 7.95 -10.26 18.80
CA LEU A 147 8.97 -11.27 18.56
C LEU A 147 9.23 -11.39 17.05
N ASP A 148 8.16 -11.48 16.25
CA ASP A 148 8.24 -11.61 14.79
C ASP A 148 8.84 -10.38 14.10
N MET A 149 8.83 -9.23 14.77
CA MET A 149 9.45 -8.00 14.27
C MET A 149 10.99 -8.08 14.24
N VAL A 150 11.60 -8.89 15.11
CA VAL A 150 13.05 -9.04 15.20
C VAL A 150 13.48 -10.24 14.35
N PRO A 151 14.18 -10.05 13.21
CA PRO A 151 14.63 -11.18 12.40
C PRO A 151 15.75 -11.96 13.10
N GLU A 152 15.71 -13.28 13.00
CA GLU A 152 16.86 -14.14 13.32
C GLU A 152 17.99 -13.98 12.30
N ASN A 153 17.65 -13.70 11.04
CA ASN A 153 18.60 -13.51 9.94
C ASN A 153 18.15 -12.40 8.98
N VAL A 154 18.98 -11.36 8.84
CA VAL A 154 18.68 -10.21 7.98
C VAL A 154 18.60 -10.56 6.49
N PHE A 155 19.44 -11.47 6.00
CA PHE A 155 19.46 -11.83 4.58
C PHE A 155 18.22 -12.63 4.19
N SER A 156 17.75 -13.51 5.07
CA SER A 156 16.47 -14.20 4.90
C SER A 156 15.32 -13.21 4.83
N ALA A 157 15.26 -12.26 5.77
CA ALA A 157 14.24 -11.21 5.78
C ALA A 157 14.27 -10.35 4.51
N MET A 158 15.46 -10.02 3.99
CA MET A 158 15.62 -9.26 2.75
C MET A 158 15.26 -10.04 1.47
N SER A 159 15.10 -11.36 1.55
CA SER A 159 14.72 -12.18 0.40
C SER A 159 13.20 -12.26 0.19
N ASP A 160 12.41 -11.97 1.23
CA ASP A 160 10.94 -12.06 1.18
C ASP A 160 10.30 -10.70 1.51
N ASN A 161 9.58 -10.15 0.52
CA ASN A 161 8.83 -8.91 0.69
C ASN A 161 7.73 -8.99 1.77
N LYS A 162 7.32 -10.19 2.20
CA LYS A 162 6.40 -10.37 3.33
C LYS A 162 7.04 -10.01 4.67
N LEU A 163 8.37 -10.12 4.78
CA LEU A 163 9.14 -9.84 6.00
C LEU A 163 9.62 -8.38 6.07
N MET A 164 8.95 -7.48 5.36
CA MET A 164 9.33 -6.06 5.26
C MET A 164 9.45 -5.36 6.63
N LEU A 165 8.61 -5.72 7.60
CA LEU A 165 8.70 -5.18 8.97
C LEU A 165 10.03 -5.52 9.64
N GLN A 166 10.57 -6.73 9.41
CA GLN A 166 11.86 -7.14 9.94
C GLN A 166 13.02 -6.38 9.29
N VAL A 167 12.94 -6.12 7.98
CA VAL A 167 13.92 -5.29 7.26
C VAL A 167 13.90 -3.87 7.82
N ILE A 168 12.71 -3.32 8.09
CA ILE A 168 12.55 -2.00 8.72
C ILE A 168 13.20 -2.00 10.11
N PHE A 169 12.92 -2.99 10.96
CA PHE A 169 13.52 -3.10 12.29
C PHE A 169 15.05 -3.10 12.23
N PHE A 170 15.63 -3.97 11.38
CA PHE A 170 17.07 -4.02 11.17
C PHE A 170 17.64 -2.67 10.70
N SER A 171 16.99 -2.03 9.73
CA SER A 171 17.43 -0.74 9.17
C SER A 171 17.43 0.36 10.23
N VAL A 172 16.40 0.39 11.09
CA VAL A 172 16.32 1.31 12.23
C VAL A 172 17.44 1.02 13.23
N PHE A 173 17.62 -0.24 13.62
CA PHE A 173 18.64 -0.64 14.59
C PHE A 173 20.06 -0.30 14.10
N LEU A 174 20.34 -0.54 12.82
CA LEU A 174 21.62 -0.19 12.20
C LEU A 174 21.80 1.34 12.11
N GLY A 175 20.77 2.09 11.70
CA GLY A 175 20.81 3.55 11.65
C GLY A 175 21.09 4.18 13.02
N VAL A 176 20.43 3.70 14.08
CA VAL A 176 20.69 4.16 15.46
C VAL A 176 22.10 3.77 15.91
N SER A 177 22.56 2.56 15.58
CA SER A 177 23.91 2.11 15.91
C SER A 177 24.98 2.99 15.23
N MET A 178 24.74 3.43 13.99
CA MET A 178 25.62 4.37 13.27
C MET A 178 25.72 5.72 13.97
N LEU A 179 24.62 6.24 14.54
CA LEU A 179 24.66 7.45 15.36
C LEU A 179 25.51 7.25 16.62
N LEU A 180 25.40 6.09 17.27
CA LEU A 180 26.09 5.79 18.52
C LEU A 180 27.61 5.59 18.37
N ILE A 181 28.08 5.05 17.23
CA ILE A 181 29.52 4.87 16.96
C ILE A 181 30.24 6.17 16.55
N GLY A 182 29.48 7.24 16.32
CA GLY A 182 29.97 8.57 15.96
C GLY A 182 30.20 8.76 14.46
N GLU A 183 30.07 10.01 14.02
CA GLU A 183 30.05 10.41 12.61
C GLU A 183 31.30 9.96 11.83
N ALA A 184 32.50 10.10 12.42
CA ALA A 184 33.75 9.74 11.76
C ALA A 184 33.83 8.25 11.40
N LYS A 185 33.33 7.36 12.28
CA LYS A 185 33.32 5.91 12.04
C LYS A 185 32.16 5.48 11.14
N ALA A 186 31.02 6.17 11.22
CA ALA A 186 29.84 5.87 10.41
C ALA A 186 29.94 6.39 8.97
N LYS A 187 30.80 7.38 8.70
CA LYS A 187 30.89 8.08 7.40
C LYS A 187 30.98 7.16 6.16
N PRO A 188 31.80 6.08 6.13
CA PRO A 188 31.87 5.22 4.95
C PRO A 188 30.54 4.50 4.67
N LEU A 189 29.89 4.02 5.73
CA LEU A 189 28.61 3.31 5.64
C LEU A 189 27.49 4.28 5.26
N LYS A 190 27.50 5.49 5.81
CA LYS A 190 26.59 6.58 5.45
C LYS A 190 26.67 6.92 3.96
N SER A 191 27.88 7.16 3.44
CA SER A 191 28.09 7.48 2.03
C SER A 191 27.62 6.36 1.08
N LEU A 192 27.75 5.09 1.49
CA LEU A 192 27.24 3.96 0.73
C LEU A 192 25.71 4.00 0.62
N PHE A 193 25.02 4.15 1.77
CA PHE A 193 23.56 4.19 1.79
C PHE A 193 22.99 5.46 1.15
N ASP A 194 23.70 6.59 1.23
CA ASP A 194 23.34 7.82 0.50
C ASP A 194 23.30 7.59 -1.01
N SER A 195 24.38 6.99 -1.54
CA SER A 195 24.53 6.71 -2.96
C SER A 195 23.53 5.65 -3.42
N LEU A 196 23.30 4.62 -2.60
CA LEU A 196 22.32 3.58 -2.88
C LEU A 196 20.90 4.15 -2.91
N ASN A 197 20.53 5.00 -1.96
CA ASN A 197 19.23 5.66 -1.92
C ASN A 197 18.97 6.45 -3.21
N ASP A 198 19.94 7.28 -3.62
CA ASP A 198 19.78 8.14 -4.78
C ASP A 198 19.74 7.32 -6.08
N ALA A 199 20.52 6.24 -6.17
CA ALA A 199 20.47 5.29 -7.29
C ALA A 199 19.11 4.59 -7.38
N VAL A 200 18.57 4.10 -6.26
CA VAL A 200 17.27 3.40 -6.24
C VAL A 200 16.12 4.37 -6.51
N LEU A 201 16.13 5.59 -5.96
CA LEU A 201 15.17 6.63 -6.35
C LEU A 201 15.22 6.90 -7.85
N LYS A 202 16.42 6.86 -8.47
CA LYS A 202 16.50 7.01 -9.93
C LYS A 202 15.90 5.84 -10.70
N MET A 203 16.01 4.62 -10.17
CA MET A 203 15.32 3.45 -10.73
C MET A 203 13.80 3.62 -10.66
N VAL A 204 13.27 4.19 -9.58
CA VAL A 204 11.83 4.52 -9.45
C VAL A 204 11.39 5.43 -10.61
N ASP A 205 12.11 6.52 -10.86
CA ASP A 205 11.80 7.45 -11.96
C ASP A 205 11.66 6.73 -13.31
N ILE A 206 12.61 5.83 -13.60
CA ILE A 206 12.67 5.09 -14.87
C ILE A 206 11.46 4.16 -14.99
N ILE A 207 11.16 3.41 -13.92
CA ILE A 207 10.01 2.51 -13.86
C ILE A 207 8.71 3.31 -14.03
N MET A 208 8.60 4.49 -13.45
CA MET A 208 7.38 5.31 -13.53
C MET A 208 7.03 5.81 -14.94
N VAL A 209 8.00 5.84 -15.88
CA VAL A 209 7.70 6.16 -17.29
C VAL A 209 6.78 5.13 -17.94
N THR A 210 6.85 3.87 -17.50
CA THR A 210 6.05 2.74 -18.03
C THR A 210 4.72 2.57 -17.31
N ALA A 211 4.52 3.23 -16.15
CA ALA A 211 3.33 3.09 -15.31
C ALA A 211 1.99 3.22 -16.05
N PRO A 212 1.77 4.17 -17.00
CA PRO A 212 0.51 4.26 -17.73
C PRO A 212 0.11 2.99 -18.48
N PHE A 213 1.08 2.31 -19.09
CA PHE A 213 0.86 1.08 -19.86
C PHE A 213 0.65 -0.12 -18.94
N ALA A 214 1.39 -0.17 -17.83
CA ALA A 214 1.21 -1.21 -16.83
C ALA A 214 -0.16 -1.11 -16.14
N VAL A 215 -0.60 0.10 -15.77
CA VAL A 215 -1.92 0.34 -15.18
C VAL A 215 -3.04 -0.05 -16.15
N PHE A 216 -2.89 0.26 -17.44
CA PHE A 216 -3.79 -0.25 -18.48
C PHE A 216 -3.90 -1.78 -18.42
N ALA A 217 -2.75 -2.47 -18.42
CA ALA A 217 -2.72 -3.92 -18.45
C ALA A 217 -3.32 -4.56 -17.20
N LEU A 218 -3.01 -4.00 -16.02
CA LEU A 218 -3.53 -4.47 -14.73
C LEU A 218 -5.05 -4.33 -14.67
N LEU A 219 -5.60 -3.17 -15.03
CA LEU A 219 -7.05 -2.95 -14.95
C LEU A 219 -7.83 -3.72 -16.02
N ALA A 220 -7.28 -3.87 -17.23
CA ALA A 220 -7.88 -4.75 -18.23
C ALA A 220 -8.01 -6.19 -17.71
N ASN A 221 -6.98 -6.71 -17.04
CA ASN A 221 -6.99 -8.06 -16.47
C ASN A 221 -7.95 -8.21 -15.29
N VAL A 222 -8.04 -7.20 -14.42
CA VAL A 222 -9.00 -7.18 -13.31
C VAL A 222 -10.42 -7.29 -13.86
N VAL A 223 -10.81 -6.42 -14.80
CA VAL A 223 -12.15 -6.42 -15.40
C VAL A 223 -12.46 -7.74 -16.10
N ALA A 224 -11.51 -8.29 -16.87
CA ALA A 224 -11.68 -9.55 -17.59
C ALA A 224 -11.86 -10.78 -16.65
N SER A 225 -11.44 -10.67 -15.39
CA SER A 225 -11.42 -11.78 -14.42
C SER A 225 -12.61 -11.80 -13.47
N SER A 226 -13.37 -10.70 -13.32
CA SER A 226 -14.45 -10.52 -12.34
C SER A 226 -15.81 -11.18 -12.69
N GLY A 227 -15.83 -12.19 -13.57
CA GLY A 227 -17.06 -12.67 -14.20
C GLY A 227 -18.03 -13.46 -13.29
N ASP A 228 -19.05 -12.76 -12.76
CA ASP A 228 -20.45 -13.21 -12.62
C ASP A 228 -21.35 -11.98 -12.30
N PRO A 229 -22.28 -11.58 -13.19
CA PRO A 229 -23.16 -10.41 -13.00
C PRO A 229 -24.04 -10.46 -11.74
N ASP A 230 -24.47 -11.66 -11.31
CA ASP A 230 -25.40 -11.81 -10.19
C ASP A 230 -24.67 -11.77 -8.83
N LEU A 231 -23.45 -12.29 -8.78
CA LEU A 231 -22.55 -12.18 -7.62
C LEU A 231 -22.07 -10.73 -7.41
N LEU A 232 -21.92 -9.99 -8.52
CA LEU A 232 -21.51 -8.58 -8.52
C LEU A 232 -22.52 -7.67 -7.82
N LEU A 233 -23.84 -7.89 -7.94
CA LEU A 233 -24.82 -6.94 -7.42
C LEU A 233 -24.87 -6.89 -5.89
N ALA A 234 -24.72 -8.03 -5.21
CA ALA A 234 -24.59 -8.09 -3.74
C ALA A 234 -23.23 -7.52 -3.28
N LEU A 235 -22.15 -7.83 -4.00
CA LEU A 235 -20.83 -7.26 -3.75
C LEU A 235 -20.77 -5.76 -4.00
N VAL A 236 -21.59 -5.21 -4.91
CA VAL A 236 -21.63 -3.77 -5.22
C VAL A 236 -22.24 -2.97 -4.06
N LYS A 237 -23.26 -3.47 -3.38
CA LYS A 237 -23.81 -2.81 -2.18
C LYS A 237 -22.77 -2.75 -1.07
N TYR A 238 -22.13 -3.88 -0.80
CA TYR A 238 -21.02 -3.98 0.15
C TYR A 238 -19.84 -3.05 -0.24
N ALA A 239 -19.38 -3.14 -1.49
CA ALA A 239 -18.28 -2.34 -2.02
C ALA A 239 -18.62 -0.85 -2.00
N GLY A 240 -19.88 -0.47 -2.25
CA GLY A 240 -20.35 0.91 -2.16
C GLY A 240 -20.16 1.51 -0.77
N VAL A 241 -20.48 0.75 0.28
CA VAL A 241 -20.25 1.16 1.67
C VAL A 241 -18.76 1.32 1.97
N VAL A 242 -17.93 0.38 1.52
CA VAL A 242 -16.47 0.47 1.68
C VAL A 242 -15.90 1.68 0.93
N ILE A 243 -16.28 1.89 -0.33
CA ILE A 243 -15.84 3.03 -1.15
C ILE A 243 -16.24 4.36 -0.50
N LEU A 244 -17.47 4.46 0.02
CA LEU A 244 -17.91 5.63 0.76
C LEU A 244 -17.05 5.86 2.02
N GLY A 245 -16.73 4.80 2.75
CA GLY A 245 -15.84 4.86 3.91
C GLY A 245 -14.42 5.33 3.56
N LEU A 246 -13.83 4.78 2.50
CA LEU A 246 -12.53 5.22 1.99
C LEU A 246 -12.55 6.69 1.54
N PHE A 247 -13.64 7.12 0.91
CA PHE A 247 -13.83 8.53 0.55
C PHE A 247 -13.89 9.43 1.79
N LEU A 248 -14.65 9.06 2.81
CA LEU A 248 -14.70 9.79 4.08
C LEU A 248 -13.33 9.83 4.77
N MET A 249 -12.53 8.76 4.67
CA MET A 249 -11.16 8.74 5.17
C MET A 249 -10.26 9.74 4.42
N ILE A 250 -10.38 9.84 3.09
CA ILE A 250 -9.65 10.86 2.32
C ILE A 250 -10.04 12.27 2.77
N VAL A 251 -11.34 12.53 2.99
CA VAL A 251 -11.83 13.81 3.53
C VAL A 251 -11.27 14.07 4.93
N PHE A 252 -11.24 13.06 5.80
CA PHE A 252 -10.66 13.14 7.13
C PHE A 252 -9.17 13.52 7.07
N TYR A 253 -8.35 12.84 6.26
CA TYR A 253 -6.94 13.21 6.11
C TYR A 253 -6.74 14.61 5.55
N CYS A 254 -7.54 15.02 4.55
CA CYS A 254 -7.48 16.37 3.99
C CYS A 254 -7.83 17.43 5.04
N THR A 255 -8.80 17.14 5.90
CA THR A 255 -9.20 18.02 7.01
C THR A 255 -8.08 18.14 8.02
N VAL A 256 -7.52 17.01 8.49
CA VAL A 256 -6.39 16.99 9.44
C VAL A 256 -5.18 17.74 8.86
N LEU A 257 -4.85 17.48 7.60
CA LEU A 257 -3.75 18.16 6.90
C LEU A 257 -3.96 19.68 6.92
N THR A 258 -5.16 20.15 6.55
CA THR A 258 -5.46 21.58 6.46
C THR A 258 -5.43 22.24 7.84
N LEU A 259 -5.99 21.59 8.87
CA LEU A 259 -6.01 22.11 10.24
C LEU A 259 -4.62 22.19 10.86
N VAL A 260 -3.75 21.20 10.61
CA VAL A 260 -2.42 21.13 11.22
C VAL A 260 -1.40 21.98 10.46
N THR A 261 -1.45 22.00 9.13
CA THR A 261 -0.41 22.62 8.29
C THR A 261 -0.82 23.93 7.64
N GLY A 262 -2.12 24.26 7.62
CA GLY A 262 -2.67 25.38 6.87
C GLY A 262 -2.56 25.26 5.35
N LYS A 263 -2.04 24.14 4.82
CA LYS A 263 -1.86 23.95 3.37
C LYS A 263 -3.16 23.51 2.69
N ASN A 264 -3.28 23.85 1.41
CA ASN A 264 -4.42 23.46 0.58
C ASN A 264 -4.43 21.94 0.33
N PRO A 265 -5.53 21.21 0.61
CA PRO A 265 -5.59 19.76 0.43
C PRO A 265 -5.53 19.33 -1.04
N ILE A 266 -6.01 20.15 -1.97
CA ILE A 266 -5.97 19.86 -3.41
C ILE A 266 -4.52 19.87 -3.91
N TRP A 267 -3.68 20.74 -3.36
CA TRP A 267 -2.24 20.74 -3.68
C TRP A 267 -1.60 19.41 -3.28
N PHE A 268 -1.89 18.92 -2.08
CA PHE A 268 -1.41 17.64 -1.58
C PHE A 268 -1.91 16.46 -2.44
N LEU A 269 -3.21 16.41 -2.72
CA LEU A 269 -3.81 15.34 -3.54
C LEU A 269 -3.21 15.30 -4.95
N LYS A 270 -2.97 16.45 -5.59
CA LYS A 270 -2.32 16.52 -6.90
C LYS A 270 -0.86 16.05 -6.86
N ALA A 271 -0.15 16.34 -5.79
CA ALA A 271 1.23 15.90 -5.63
C ALA A 271 1.31 14.37 -5.48
N ILE A 272 0.46 13.77 -4.64
CA ILE A 272 0.51 12.33 -4.33
C ILE A 272 -0.25 11.44 -5.31
N SER A 273 -1.04 12.01 -6.24
CA SER A 273 -1.91 11.24 -7.13
C SER A 273 -1.22 10.12 -7.94
N PRO A 274 0.04 10.24 -8.43
CA PRO A 274 0.69 9.13 -9.12
C PRO A 274 0.84 7.89 -8.23
N ALA A 275 1.20 8.07 -6.95
CA ALA A 275 1.31 6.97 -5.99
C ALA A 275 -0.06 6.37 -5.66
N GLN A 276 -1.09 7.19 -5.52
CA GLN A 276 -2.47 6.74 -5.25
C GLN A 276 -3.06 5.92 -6.41
N LEU A 277 -2.91 6.41 -7.64
CA LEU A 277 -3.38 5.71 -8.84
C LEU A 277 -2.64 4.39 -9.05
N LEU A 278 -1.33 4.39 -8.75
CA LEU A 278 -0.54 3.18 -8.76
C LEU A 278 -1.04 2.19 -7.71
N ALA A 279 -1.29 2.64 -6.48
CA ALA A 279 -1.77 1.79 -5.38
C ALA A 279 -3.12 1.17 -5.68
N PHE A 280 -4.03 1.95 -6.28
CA PHE A 280 -5.31 1.45 -6.75
C PHE A 280 -5.14 0.33 -7.79
N SER A 281 -4.20 0.49 -8.72
CA SER A 281 -4.02 -0.43 -9.85
C SER A 281 -3.23 -1.70 -9.50
N THR A 282 -2.28 -1.61 -8.55
CA THR A 282 -1.46 -2.74 -8.13
C THR A 282 -2.02 -3.46 -6.91
N SER A 283 -2.95 -2.85 -6.18
CA SER A 283 -3.51 -3.35 -4.92
C SER A 283 -2.43 -3.75 -3.90
N SER A 284 -1.28 -3.06 -3.88
CA SER A 284 -0.15 -3.38 -3.00
C SER A 284 0.54 -2.14 -2.46
N SER A 285 0.43 -1.91 -1.14
CA SER A 285 1.12 -0.80 -0.45
C SER A 285 2.64 -0.89 -0.59
N ALA A 286 3.22 -2.08 -0.40
CA ALA A 286 4.67 -2.31 -0.52
C ALA A 286 5.20 -1.99 -1.94
N ALA A 287 4.46 -2.35 -2.99
CA ALA A 287 4.84 -2.01 -4.36
C ALA A 287 4.78 -0.50 -4.65
N THR A 288 3.99 0.26 -3.88
CA THR A 288 3.83 1.71 -4.10
C THR A 288 4.74 2.57 -3.25
N LEU A 289 5.32 2.00 -2.19
CA LEU A 289 6.18 2.73 -1.27
C LEU A 289 7.30 3.51 -1.97
N PRO A 290 8.03 2.95 -2.96
CA PRO A 290 9.09 3.69 -3.64
C PRO A 290 8.62 4.97 -4.31
N VAL A 291 7.43 4.91 -4.92
CA VAL A 291 6.82 6.06 -5.58
C VAL A 291 6.30 7.05 -4.55
N THR A 292 5.71 6.57 -3.46
CA THR A 292 5.26 7.42 -2.35
C THR A 292 6.42 8.23 -1.76
N MET A 293 7.57 7.60 -1.53
CA MET A 293 8.76 8.28 -1.01
C MET A 293 9.28 9.35 -1.97
N GLU A 294 9.43 9.03 -3.26
CA GLU A 294 9.84 9.99 -4.29
C GLU A 294 8.92 11.23 -4.32
N ARG A 295 7.59 11.02 -4.31
CA ARG A 295 6.62 12.12 -4.36
C ARG A 295 6.65 12.96 -3.08
N VAL A 296 6.84 12.35 -1.92
CA VAL A 296 6.88 13.07 -0.64
C VAL A 296 8.16 13.89 -0.52
N GLU A 297 9.30 13.35 -0.91
CA GLU A 297 10.59 14.05 -0.86
C GLU A 297 10.67 15.14 -1.94
N ASN A 298 10.48 14.79 -3.22
CA ASN A 298 10.78 15.69 -4.33
C ASN A 298 9.64 16.64 -4.68
N GLN A 299 8.38 16.22 -4.49
CA GLN A 299 7.22 17.02 -4.91
C GLN A 299 6.57 17.79 -3.75
N LEU A 300 6.53 17.19 -2.55
CA LEU A 300 5.97 17.83 -1.36
C LEU A 300 7.03 18.57 -0.52
N GLY A 301 8.32 18.26 -0.72
CA GLY A 301 9.43 18.92 -0.04
C GLY A 301 9.50 18.58 1.44
N VAL A 302 9.09 17.37 1.82
CA VAL A 302 9.24 16.88 3.20
C VAL A 302 10.68 16.45 3.41
N ASP A 303 11.23 16.77 4.58
CA ASP A 303 12.59 16.38 4.97
C ASP A 303 12.78 14.86 4.86
N LYS A 304 13.93 14.46 4.28
CA LYS A 304 14.22 13.06 3.97
C LYS A 304 14.22 12.19 5.21
N GLU A 305 14.69 12.71 6.33
CA GLU A 305 14.75 12.04 7.62
C GLU A 305 13.34 11.63 8.11
N VAL A 306 12.34 12.48 7.87
CA VAL A 306 10.96 12.20 8.22
C VAL A 306 10.33 11.24 7.21
N ALA A 307 10.44 11.52 5.91
CA ALA A 307 9.84 10.70 4.86
C ALA A 307 10.38 9.26 4.87
N SER A 308 11.69 9.12 5.05
CA SER A 308 12.41 7.84 5.01
C SER A 308 12.07 6.93 6.18
N PHE A 309 11.65 7.48 7.32
CA PHE A 309 11.24 6.68 8.47
C PHE A 309 9.72 6.44 8.46
N VAL A 310 8.93 7.49 8.31
CA VAL A 310 7.47 7.42 8.52
C VAL A 310 6.78 6.61 7.43
N LEU A 311 7.18 6.74 6.17
CA LEU A 311 6.49 6.09 5.05
C LEU A 311 6.69 4.57 5.02
N PRO A 312 7.91 4.02 5.19
CA PRO A 312 8.10 2.57 5.22
C PRO A 312 7.39 1.90 6.40
N VAL A 313 7.49 2.51 7.59
CA VAL A 313 6.79 2.03 8.79
C VAL A 313 5.28 2.10 8.59
N GLY A 314 4.77 3.18 8.01
CA GLY A 314 3.35 3.34 7.69
C GLY A 314 2.85 2.29 6.69
N ALA A 315 3.66 1.88 5.72
CA ALA A 315 3.26 0.89 4.71
C ALA A 315 2.99 -0.51 5.29
N THR A 316 3.56 -0.85 6.45
CA THR A 316 3.31 -2.11 7.16
C THR A 316 2.33 -1.96 8.32
N ILE A 317 2.40 -0.86 9.07
CA ILE A 317 1.64 -0.69 10.32
C ILE A 317 0.31 0.04 10.07
N ASN A 318 0.29 1.09 9.25
CA ASN A 318 -0.84 1.99 9.12
C ASN A 318 -1.79 1.55 7.99
N MET A 319 -2.54 0.47 8.23
CA MET A 319 -3.46 -0.12 7.26
C MET A 319 -4.92 0.33 7.43
N ASP A 320 -5.15 1.65 7.55
CA ASP A 320 -6.47 2.24 7.86
C ASP A 320 -7.60 1.78 6.91
N GLY A 321 -7.32 1.72 5.60
CA GLY A 321 -8.29 1.22 4.62
C GLY A 321 -8.65 -0.25 4.83
N THR A 322 -7.69 -1.08 5.24
CA THR A 322 -7.91 -2.49 5.58
C THR A 322 -8.72 -2.60 6.86
N SER A 323 -8.42 -1.80 7.89
CA SER A 323 -9.17 -1.81 9.16
C SER A 323 -10.62 -1.40 8.96
N LEU A 324 -10.87 -0.37 8.15
CA LEU A 324 -12.23 0.03 7.75
C LEU A 324 -12.93 -1.11 7.00
N TYR A 325 -12.29 -1.67 5.97
CA TYR A 325 -12.83 -2.78 5.19
C TYR A 325 -13.16 -3.99 6.08
N GLN A 326 -12.27 -4.38 6.99
CA GLN A 326 -12.47 -5.51 7.89
C GLN A 326 -13.62 -5.25 8.87
N GLY A 327 -13.76 -4.03 9.39
CA GLY A 327 -14.90 -3.64 10.22
C GLY A 327 -16.23 -3.76 9.47
N VAL A 328 -16.29 -3.29 8.22
CA VAL A 328 -17.48 -3.43 7.37
C VAL A 328 -17.74 -4.90 7.01
N ALA A 329 -16.71 -5.66 6.65
CA ALA A 329 -16.81 -7.07 6.29
C ALA A 329 -17.33 -7.95 7.44
N ALA A 330 -16.81 -7.75 8.66
CA ALA A 330 -17.20 -8.52 9.82
C ALA A 330 -18.68 -8.37 10.16
N VAL A 331 -19.21 -7.14 10.09
CA VAL A 331 -20.63 -6.84 10.36
C VAL A 331 -21.52 -7.19 9.17
N PHE A 332 -21.00 -7.19 7.95
CA PHE A 332 -21.75 -7.61 6.76
C PHE A 332 -22.05 -9.12 6.78
N ILE A 333 -21.14 -9.92 7.33
CA ILE A 333 -21.27 -11.39 7.40
C ILE A 333 -22.09 -11.84 8.62
N SER A 334 -22.16 -11.03 9.68
CA SER A 334 -22.94 -11.30 10.90
C SER A 334 -24.43 -11.04 10.72
#